data_AF-A0A1A7XF53-F1
#
_entry.id   AF-A0A1A7XF53-F1
#
_cell.length_a   1.000
_cell.length_b   1.000
_cell.length_c   1.000
_cell.angle_alpha   90.00
_cell.angle_beta   90.00
_cell.angle_gamma   90.00
#
_symmetry.space_group_name_H-M   'P 1'
#
loop_
_entity.id
_entity.type
_entity.pdbx_description
1 polymer ?
#
loop_
_entity_poly.entity_id
_entity_poly.type
_entity_poly.pdbx_seq_one_letter_code
_entity_poly.pdbx_strand_id
1 'polypeptide(L)'
;GRTDFQQGSPEKLYQSVHSKIFTLPAECILYPAHDYKGQTATTVAEESTYNPRLTKSLKEFVDIMNNLNLATPKKIDIAVPANLLCGIQDL
;
A
#
# COMPACT_ATOMS: atom_id res chain seq x y z
N GLY A 1 -0.60 -1.42 -0.20
CA GLY A 1 -0.05 -2.11 -1.40
C GLY A 1 0.68 -3.38 -0.98
N ARG A 2 1.31 -4.09 -1.92
CA ARG A 2 2.28 -5.18 -1.62
C ARG A 2 3.61 -4.61 -1.11
N THR A 3 4.46 -5.42 -0.49
CA THR A 3 5.70 -4.97 0.19
C THR A 3 6.94 -5.81 -0.15
N ASP A 4 6.85 -6.66 -1.16
CA ASP A 4 7.85 -7.67 -1.56
C ASP A 4 8.70 -7.26 -2.78
N PHE A 5 8.49 -6.05 -3.31
CA PHE A 5 9.28 -5.44 -4.39
C PHE A 5 9.67 -4.00 -4.03
N GLN A 6 10.54 -3.38 -4.83
CA GLN A 6 10.95 -1.98 -4.69
C GLN A 6 11.51 -1.64 -3.29
N GLN A 7 12.25 -2.58 -2.69
CA GLN A 7 12.79 -2.45 -1.32
C GLN A 7 11.71 -2.24 -0.24
N GLY A 8 10.49 -2.74 -0.49
CA GLY A 8 9.39 -2.68 0.46
C GLY A 8 9.67 -3.45 1.76
N SER A 9 8.97 -3.05 2.83
CA SER A 9 8.96 -3.76 4.11
C SER A 9 7.56 -3.65 4.73
N PRO A 10 6.95 -4.77 5.14
CA PRO A 10 5.67 -4.74 5.84
C PRO A 10 5.76 -3.99 7.17
N GLU A 11 6.85 -4.12 7.92
CA GLU A 11 7.07 -3.39 9.17
C GLU A 11 7.05 -1.88 8.95
N LYS A 12 7.82 -1.40 7.96
CA LYS A 12 7.86 0.02 7.61
C LYS A 12 6.50 0.52 7.14
N LEU A 13 5.77 -0.27 6.35
CA LEU A 13 4.43 0.09 5.89
C LEU A 13 3.46 0.22 7.06
N TYR A 14 3.44 -0.76 7.97
CA TYR A 14 2.58 -0.74 9.15
C TYR A 14 2.84 0.51 10.01
N GLN A 15 4.11 0.77 10.33
CA GLN A 15 4.52 1.95 11.09
C GLN A 15 4.15 3.25 10.38
N SER A 16 4.34 3.32 9.07
CA SER A 16 4.00 4.52 8.28
C SER A 16 2.50 4.82 8.33
N VAL A 17 1.64 3.81 8.15
CA VAL A 17 0.19 4.00 8.22
C VAL A 17 -0.23 4.43 9.63
N HIS A 18 0.21 3.71 10.66
CA HIS A 18 -0.21 3.95 12.04
C HIS A 18 0.29 5.30 12.59
N SER A 19 1.49 5.76 12.18
CA SER A 19 2.08 7.01 12.70
C SER A 19 1.83 8.24 11.84
N LYS A 20 1.35 8.09 10.60
CA LYS A 20 1.14 9.22 9.67
C LYS A 20 -0.29 9.34 9.17
N ILE A 21 -0.96 8.23 8.86
CA ILE A 21 -2.30 8.23 8.27
C ILE A 21 -3.36 8.10 9.36
N PHE A 22 -3.24 7.12 10.25
CA PHE A 22 -4.22 6.92 11.33
C PHE A 22 -4.16 7.97 12.44
N THR A 23 -3.20 8.88 12.38
CA THR A 23 -3.11 10.07 13.24
C THR A 23 -3.83 11.29 12.67
N LEU A 24 -4.34 11.22 11.43
CA LEU A 24 -5.13 12.28 10.82
C LEU A 24 -6.57 12.27 11.40
N PRO A 25 -7.36 13.35 11.20
CA PRO A 25 -8.76 13.38 11.62
C PRO A 25 -9.56 12.22 11.04
N ALA A 26 -10.51 11.70 11.82
CA ALA A 26 -11.32 10.53 11.50
C ALA A 26 -12.07 10.67 10.15
N GLU A 27 -12.57 11.87 9.88
CA GLU A 27 -13.33 12.27 8.69
C GLU A 27 -12.44 12.54 7.46
N CYS A 28 -11.11 12.49 7.61
CA CYS A 28 -10.19 12.74 6.51
C CYS A 28 -10.41 11.68 5.41
N ILE A 29 -10.77 12.16 4.21
CA ILE A 29 -10.98 11.32 3.04
C ILE A 29 -9.63 10.86 2.49
N LEU A 30 -9.49 9.54 2.33
CA LEU A 30 -8.33 8.89 1.76
C LEU A 30 -8.64 8.49 0.31
N TYR A 31 -7.85 9.03 -0.62
CA TYR A 31 -7.92 8.68 -2.05
C TYR A 31 -6.77 7.73 -2.40
N PRO A 32 -7.04 6.43 -2.61
CA PRO A 32 -5.99 5.46 -2.95
C PRO A 32 -5.55 5.62 -4.42
N ALA A 33 -4.28 5.31 -4.71
CA ALA A 33 -3.77 5.32 -6.08
C ALA A 33 -4.36 4.21 -6.96
N HIS A 34 -4.86 3.12 -6.36
CA HIS A 34 -5.44 1.98 -7.06
C HIS A 34 -6.60 1.39 -6.25
N ASP A 35 -7.62 0.93 -6.95
CA ASP A 35 -8.67 0.05 -6.42
C ASP A 35 -9.00 -1.03 -7.45
N TYR A 36 -9.45 -2.19 -6.98
CA TYR A 36 -9.78 -3.35 -7.82
C TYR A 36 -11.21 -3.87 -7.56
N LYS A 37 -12.05 -3.08 -6.88
CA LYS A 37 -13.41 -3.43 -6.45
C LYS A 37 -14.47 -2.36 -6.78
N GLY A 38 -14.10 -1.29 -7.48
CA GLY A 38 -14.98 -0.18 -7.86
C GLY A 38 -15.13 0.93 -6.83
N GLN A 39 -14.24 1.01 -5.82
CA GLN A 39 -14.26 2.06 -4.79
C GLN A 39 -13.44 3.27 -5.23
N THR A 40 -13.92 4.48 -4.89
CA THR A 40 -13.27 5.74 -5.27
C THR A 40 -12.57 6.44 -4.11
N ALA A 41 -13.02 6.23 -2.87
CA ALA A 41 -12.47 6.83 -1.66
C ALA A 41 -12.90 6.03 -0.40
N THR A 42 -12.23 6.29 0.72
CA THR A 42 -12.54 5.82 2.09
C THR A 42 -12.19 6.92 3.08
N THR A 43 -12.34 6.70 4.39
CA THR A 43 -11.92 7.63 5.44
C THR A 43 -10.92 7.00 6.40
N VAL A 44 -10.21 7.83 7.17
CA VAL A 44 -9.32 7.35 8.24
C VAL A 44 -10.10 6.51 9.26
N ALA A 45 -11.32 6.92 9.63
CA ALA A 45 -12.18 6.16 10.53
C ALA A 45 -12.54 4.78 9.97
N GLU A 46 -12.94 4.71 8.71
CA GLU A 46 -13.28 3.44 8.06
C GLU A 46 -12.07 2.50 8.00
N GLU A 47 -10.90 2.99 7.58
CA GLU A 47 -9.71 2.14 7.47
C GLU A 47 -9.14 1.71 8.83
N SER A 48 -9.14 2.59 9.83
CA SER A 48 -8.67 2.25 11.18
C SER A 48 -9.61 1.30 11.92
N THR A 49 -10.86 1.17 11.47
CA THR A 49 -11.85 0.26 12.05
C THR A 49 -11.98 -1.04 11.25
N TYR A 50 -11.99 -0.97 9.92
CA TYR A 50 -12.42 -2.07 9.05
C TYR A 50 -11.34 -2.60 8.11
N ASN A 51 -10.16 -1.97 7.99
CA ASN A 51 -9.12 -2.50 7.10
C ASN A 51 -8.72 -3.92 7.55
N PRO A 52 -8.85 -4.95 6.70
CA PRO A 52 -8.70 -6.34 7.13
C PRO A 52 -7.27 -6.73 7.53
N ARG A 53 -6.28 -5.89 7.21
CA ARG A 53 -4.85 -6.13 7.49
C ARG A 53 -4.31 -5.15 8.52
N LEU A 54 -4.54 -3.85 8.32
CA LEU A 54 -3.94 -2.79 9.14
C LEU A 54 -4.56 -2.65 10.54
N THR A 55 -5.69 -3.31 10.79
CA THR A 55 -6.31 -3.44 12.13
C THR A 55 -5.73 -4.61 12.94
N LYS A 56 -4.87 -5.44 12.34
CA LYS A 56 -4.17 -6.54 13.04
C LYS A 56 -2.97 -6.01 13.81
N SER A 57 -2.42 -6.82 14.71
CA SER A 57 -1.14 -6.48 15.33
C SER A 57 -0.02 -6.44 14.27
N LEU A 58 1.07 -5.73 14.57
CA LEU A 58 2.23 -5.65 13.66
C LEU A 58 2.72 -7.03 13.23
N LYS A 59 2.81 -7.99 14.17
CA LYS A 59 3.26 -9.35 13.88
C LYS A 59 2.33 -10.06 12.90
N GLU A 60 1.02 -10.06 13.18
CA GLU A 60 0.03 -10.67 12.30
C GLU A 60 0.01 -10.00 10.92
N PHE A 61 0.14 -8.68 10.86
CA PHE A 61 0.23 -7.95 9.60
C PHE A 61 1.44 -8.41 8.77
N VAL A 62 2.62 -8.47 9.38
CA VAL A 62 3.85 -8.94 8.71
C VAL A 62 3.68 -10.37 8.21
N ASP A 63 3.15 -11.25 9.06
CA ASP A 63 2.90 -12.65 8.70
C ASP A 63 1.92 -12.76 7.53
N ILE A 64 0.82 -12.00 7.54
CA ILE A 64 -0.13 -11.94 6.41
C ILE A 64 0.57 -11.48 5.13
N MET A 65 1.30 -10.36 5.20
CA MET A 65 1.92 -9.73 4.04
C MET A 65 2.99 -10.62 3.39
N ASN A 66 3.78 -11.34 4.19
CA ASN A 66 4.81 -12.26 3.71
C ASN A 66 4.23 -13.54 3.08
N ASN A 67 2.97 -13.88 3.37
CA ASN A 67 2.32 -15.12 2.91
C ASN A 67 1.23 -14.90 1.84
N LEU A 68 1.15 -13.72 1.22
CA LEU A 68 0.13 -13.43 0.20
C LEU A 68 0.30 -14.19 -1.12
N ASN A 69 1.49 -14.74 -1.41
CA ASN A 69 1.80 -15.55 -2.61
C ASN A 69 1.29 -14.92 -3.92
N LEU A 70 1.50 -13.61 -4.09
CA LEU A 70 1.03 -12.86 -5.25
C LEU A 70 1.94 -13.10 -6.46
N ALA A 71 1.34 -13.26 -7.64
CA ALA A 71 2.08 -13.30 -8.90
C ALA A 71 3.00 -12.07 -9.06
N THR A 72 4.11 -12.26 -9.76
CA THR A 72 5.05 -11.18 -10.10
C THR A 72 4.32 -10.03 -10.80
N PRO A 73 4.58 -8.75 -10.45
CA PRO A 73 3.88 -7.64 -11.07
C PRO A 73 4.19 -7.53 -12.57
N LYS A 74 3.13 -7.62 -13.40
CA LYS A 74 3.23 -7.80 -14.86
C LYS A 74 4.05 -6.77 -15.64
N LYS A 75 4.23 -5.56 -15.10
CA LYS A 75 4.91 -4.45 -15.78
C LYS A 75 6.13 -3.93 -15.01
N ILE A 76 6.57 -4.62 -13.94
CA ILE A 76 7.61 -4.05 -13.06
C ILE A 76 8.94 -3.79 -13.79
N ASP A 77 9.34 -4.68 -14.69
CA ASP A 77 10.61 -4.58 -15.44
C ASP A 77 10.58 -3.49 -16.52
N ILE A 78 9.41 -2.98 -16.88
CA ILE A 78 9.23 -1.88 -17.84
C ILE A 78 8.99 -0.57 -17.08
N ALA A 79 8.06 -0.59 -16.13
CA ALA A 79 7.60 0.61 -15.44
C ALA A 79 8.65 1.15 -14.45
N VAL A 80 9.38 0.29 -13.72
CA VAL A 80 10.36 0.77 -12.75
C VAL A 80 11.52 1.52 -13.43
N PRO A 81 12.20 0.97 -14.46
CA PRO A 81 13.24 1.70 -15.16
C PRO A 81 12.75 3.01 -15.79
N ALA A 82 11.59 2.99 -16.44
CA ALA A 82 11.01 4.20 -17.02
C ALA A 82 10.72 5.27 -15.95
N ASN A 83 10.11 4.89 -14.83
CA ASN A 83 9.73 5.83 -13.77
C ASN A 83 10.95 6.40 -13.02
N LEU A 84 12.07 5.67 -12.94
CA LEU A 84 13.33 6.20 -12.40
C LEU A 84 13.91 7.32 -13.27
N LEU A 85 13.50 7.39 -14.54
CA LEU A 85 13.83 8.45 -15.49
C LEU A 85 12.63 9.37 -15.75
N CYS A 86 11.71 9.49 -14.79
CA CYS A 86 10.50 10.33 -14.90
C CYS A 86 9.61 10.02 -16.11
N GLY A 87 9.62 8.79 -16.61
CA GLY A 87 8.85 8.37 -17.77
C GLY A 87 9.43 8.85 -19.11
N ILE A 88 10.62 9.45 -19.11
CA ILE A 88 11.33 9.80 -20.34
C ILE A 88 11.84 8.49 -20.96
N GLN A 89 11.54 8.30 -22.24
CA GLN A 89 12.10 7.24 -23.06
C GLN A 89 12.89 7.98 -24.14
N ASP A 90 14.15 7.63 -24.36
CA ASP A 90 14.94 8.22 -25.45
C ASP A 90 14.18 8.01 -26.79
N LEU A 91 14.12 9.07 -27.60
CA LEU A 91 13.48 9.10 -28.93
C LEU A 91 14.27 8.31 -29.97
#